data_AF-A0A7L2IUE8-F1
#
_entry.id   AF-A0A7L2IUE8-F1
#
_cell.length_a   1.000
_cell.length_b   1.000
_cell.length_c   1.000
_cell.angle_alpha   90.00
_cell.angle_beta   90.00
_cell.angle_gamma   90.00
#
_symmetry.space_group_name_H-M   'P 1'
#
loop_
_entity.id
_entity.type
_entity.pdbx_description
1 polymer ?
#
loop_
_entity_poly.entity_id
_entity_poly.type
_entity_poly.pdbx_seq_one_letter_code
_entity_poly.pdbx_strand_id
1 'polypeptide(L)'
;LNLLGLWIVLGCAVFCGLVMYSHYRSCDPWTAAFISAPDQLMPYFVMDIFASMPGVPGLFVACAFSGTLSTVAASINALATVTFEDLVKKGFPNLSEKMSTWISKGLCILYGILCTSMAAAASLLGGVVQASLSIHGMCGGPMLGLFTLGILFPWANWKGATGGLLAGIALAFWTGTGSFVYPAPPTKSIPLQLSTLNCTPANGTEVLLTAATTAAPDRPLLADTWYSLSYLYFSAIGCLGCTITGLLISFITGPSKGEDIPPVLIKPVCNLFCFWSESLKTSLWCGVRHDRQEVDFEKNLPNVIVNKSGRDETFKNIHKEHQQQFPGYNPEEKSYANMTRESRL
;
A
#
# COMPACT_ATOMS: atom_id res chain seq x y z
N LEU A 1 2.99 14.01 -7.10
CA LEU A 1 3.93 14.12 -5.95
C LEU A 1 4.23 12.75 -5.34
N ASN A 2 3.23 12.02 -4.85
CA ASN A 2 3.43 10.72 -4.16
C ASN A 2 4.16 9.67 -4.99
N LEU A 3 3.85 9.56 -6.28
CA LEU A 3 4.54 8.62 -7.18
C LEU A 3 6.05 8.91 -7.23
N LEU A 4 6.44 10.15 -7.54
CA LEU A 4 7.85 10.55 -7.59
C LEU A 4 8.58 10.28 -6.26
N GLY A 5 7.93 10.58 -5.13
CA GLY A 5 8.47 10.25 -3.81
C GLY A 5 8.72 8.74 -3.65
N LEU A 6 7.78 7.90 -4.07
CA LEU A 6 7.94 6.44 -4.04
C LEU A 6 9.10 5.96 -4.92
N TRP A 7 9.26 6.51 -6.14
CA TRP A 7 10.39 6.18 -7.02
C TRP A 7 11.73 6.52 -6.39
N ILE A 8 11.85 7.69 -5.77
CA ILE A 8 13.07 8.12 -5.09
C ILE A 8 13.39 7.18 -3.92
N VAL A 9 12.40 6.89 -3.05
CA VAL A 9 12.58 6.00 -1.89
C VAL A 9 13.00 4.60 -2.33
N LEU A 10 12.33 4.04 -3.36
CA LEU A 10 12.67 2.73 -3.89
C LEU A 10 14.07 2.71 -4.51
N GLY A 11 14.42 3.75 -5.27
CA GLY A 11 15.76 3.92 -5.83
C GLY A 11 16.83 3.91 -4.75
N CYS A 12 16.65 4.73 -3.70
CA CYS A 12 17.56 4.76 -2.55
C CYS A 12 17.68 3.38 -1.89
N ALA A 13 16.57 2.67 -1.67
CA ALA A 13 16.60 1.33 -1.08
C ALA A 13 17.40 0.32 -1.92
N VAL A 14 17.24 0.36 -3.26
CA VAL A 14 18.01 -0.48 -4.18
C VAL A 14 19.50 -0.15 -4.10
N PHE A 15 19.87 1.13 -4.12
CA PHE A 15 21.28 1.53 -3.98
C PHE A 15 21.88 1.10 -2.64
N CYS A 16 21.14 1.26 -1.52
CA CYS A 16 21.59 0.76 -0.23
C CYS A 16 21.84 -0.76 -0.26
N GLY A 17 20.95 -1.54 -0.88
CA GLY A 17 21.13 -2.98 -1.05
C GLY A 17 22.35 -3.35 -1.90
N LEU A 18 22.62 -2.63 -2.97
CA LEU A 18 23.81 -2.83 -3.83
C LEU A 18 25.12 -2.51 -3.09
N VAL A 19 25.14 -1.41 -2.34
CA VAL A 19 26.31 -1.02 -1.52
C VAL A 19 26.57 -2.07 -0.45
N MET A 20 25.52 -2.50 0.27
CA MET A 20 25.59 -3.57 1.27
C MET A 20 26.14 -4.87 0.67
N TYR A 21 25.65 -5.28 -0.51
CA TYR A 21 26.18 -6.45 -1.22
C TYR A 21 27.66 -6.29 -1.59
N SER A 22 28.07 -5.11 -2.06
CA SER A 22 29.47 -4.85 -2.42
C SER A 22 30.42 -4.94 -1.22
N HIS A 23 29.97 -4.50 -0.05
CA HIS A 23 30.72 -4.54 1.21
C HIS A 23 30.87 -5.97 1.73
N TYR A 24 29.78 -6.74 1.73
CA TYR A 24 29.76 -8.13 2.21
C TYR A 24 30.07 -9.19 1.15
N ARG A 25 30.65 -8.81 0.00
CA ARG A 25 30.97 -9.74 -1.10
C ARG A 25 31.88 -10.88 -0.68
N SER A 26 32.86 -10.61 0.18
CA SER A 26 33.90 -11.57 0.60
C SER A 26 33.62 -12.21 1.96
N CYS A 27 32.76 -11.59 2.75
CA CYS A 27 32.32 -12.07 4.05
C CYS A 27 30.83 -11.72 4.22
N ASP A 28 29.97 -12.70 3.99
CA ASP A 28 28.53 -12.57 4.22
C ASP A 28 28.18 -12.85 5.70
N PRO A 29 27.68 -11.85 6.46
CA PRO A 29 27.38 -12.02 7.88
C PRO A 29 26.22 -12.99 8.15
N TRP A 30 25.36 -13.24 7.16
CA TRP A 30 24.26 -14.18 7.31
C TRP A 30 24.72 -15.64 7.25
N THR A 31 25.45 -16.03 6.21
CA THR A 31 26.03 -17.39 6.11
C THR A 31 27.15 -17.64 7.11
N ALA A 32 27.84 -16.59 7.59
CA ALA A 32 28.79 -16.68 8.70
C ALA A 32 28.13 -16.77 10.09
N ALA A 33 26.79 -16.80 10.17
CA ALA A 33 26.01 -16.91 11.40
C ALA A 33 26.20 -15.77 12.42
N PHE A 34 26.61 -14.58 11.97
CA PHE A 34 26.60 -13.37 12.81
C PHE A 34 25.20 -12.81 13.02
N ILE A 35 24.28 -13.11 12.10
CA ILE A 35 22.85 -12.75 12.18
C ILE A 35 21.96 -13.96 11.90
N SER A 36 20.81 -14.02 12.55
CA SER A 36 19.90 -15.18 12.46
C SER A 36 18.98 -15.14 11.24
N ALA A 37 18.69 -13.95 10.72
CA ALA A 37 17.72 -13.76 9.64
C ALA A 37 18.21 -12.70 8.62
N PRO A 38 17.89 -12.87 7.33
CA PRO A 38 18.29 -11.91 6.29
C PRO A 38 17.67 -10.52 6.49
N ASP A 39 16.53 -10.43 7.16
CA ASP A 39 15.86 -9.15 7.45
C ASP A 39 16.67 -8.26 8.44
N GLN A 40 17.67 -8.83 9.13
CA GLN A 40 18.54 -8.13 10.07
C GLN A 40 19.81 -7.53 9.41
N LEU A 41 20.03 -7.80 8.13
CA LEU A 41 21.28 -7.46 7.45
C LEU A 41 21.49 -5.95 7.32
N MET A 42 20.42 -5.19 7.04
CA MET A 42 20.50 -3.73 6.92
C MET A 42 20.78 -3.04 8.27
N PRO A 43 20.08 -3.34 9.38
CA PRO A 43 20.47 -2.82 10.69
C PRO A 43 21.91 -3.20 11.10
N TYR A 44 22.32 -4.44 10.83
CA TYR A 44 23.69 -4.90 11.13
C TYR A 44 24.73 -4.10 10.33
N PHE A 45 24.49 -3.90 9.03
CA PHE A 45 25.33 -3.12 8.13
C PHE A 45 25.56 -1.68 8.61
N VAL A 46 24.51 -1.02 9.09
CA VAL A 46 24.60 0.35 9.63
C VAL A 46 25.45 0.37 10.90
N MET A 47 25.30 -0.60 11.79
CA MET A 47 26.11 -0.69 13.01
C MET A 47 27.59 -0.95 12.70
N ASP A 48 27.87 -1.76 11.67
CA ASP A 48 29.23 -2.11 11.22
C ASP A 48 29.95 -0.90 10.60
N ILE A 49 29.37 -0.27 9.57
CA ILE A 49 30.01 0.87 8.88
C ILE A 49 30.18 2.09 9.79
N PHE A 50 29.20 2.36 10.66
CA PHE A 50 29.20 3.54 11.52
C PHE A 50 29.70 3.26 12.93
N ALA A 51 30.44 2.16 13.14
CA ALA A 51 30.99 1.79 14.45
C ALA A 51 31.87 2.89 15.08
N SER A 52 32.55 3.69 14.27
CA SER A 52 33.40 4.81 14.72
C SER A 52 32.65 6.12 14.96
N MET A 53 31.38 6.23 14.56
CA MET A 53 30.57 7.45 14.62
C MET A 53 29.35 7.25 15.53
N PRO A 54 29.54 7.35 16.87
CA PRO A 54 28.44 7.19 17.81
C PRO A 54 27.36 8.25 17.55
N GLY A 55 26.10 7.82 17.47
CA GLY A 55 24.94 8.66 17.18
C GLY A 55 24.33 8.42 15.80
N VAL A 56 25.12 8.14 14.76
CA VAL A 56 24.59 7.86 13.40
C VAL A 56 23.73 6.60 13.36
N PRO A 57 24.13 5.46 13.97
CA PRO A 57 23.24 4.30 14.06
C PRO A 57 21.95 4.59 14.84
N GLY A 58 22.04 5.41 15.90
CA GLY A 58 20.86 5.84 16.67
C GLY A 58 19.89 6.67 15.83
N LEU A 59 20.42 7.59 15.01
CA LEU A 59 19.62 8.37 14.05
C LEU A 59 18.95 7.46 13.01
N PHE A 60 19.67 6.47 12.47
CA PHE A 60 19.10 5.50 11.54
C PHE A 60 17.92 4.74 12.15
N VAL A 61 18.11 4.20 13.36
CA VAL A 61 17.07 3.46 14.08
C VAL A 61 15.86 4.37 14.38
N ALA A 62 16.10 5.62 14.79
CA ALA A 62 15.04 6.61 15.01
C ALA A 62 14.23 6.91 13.73
N CYS A 63 14.91 7.11 12.59
CA CYS A 63 14.26 7.31 11.29
C CYS A 63 13.46 6.08 10.85
N ALA A 64 14.02 4.88 11.00
CA ALA A 64 13.34 3.63 10.65
C ALA A 64 12.05 3.43 11.48
N PHE A 65 12.11 3.67 12.79
CA PHE A 65 10.92 3.63 13.64
C PHE A 65 9.91 4.70 13.29
N SER A 66 10.34 5.95 13.04
CA SER A 66 9.45 7.04 12.65
C SER A 66 8.69 6.73 11.35
N GLY A 67 9.40 6.26 10.32
CA GLY A 67 8.79 5.86 9.05
C GLY A 67 7.80 4.70 9.22
N THR A 68 8.19 3.68 9.98
CA THR A 68 7.31 2.52 10.26
C THR A 68 6.06 2.93 11.03
N LEU A 69 6.21 3.70 12.10
CA LEU A 69 5.10 4.17 12.94
C LEU A 69 4.12 5.05 12.14
N SER A 70 4.62 5.89 11.23
CA SER A 70 3.74 6.71 10.37
C SER A 70 2.86 5.84 9.45
N THR A 71 3.43 4.77 8.89
CA THR A 71 2.72 3.84 8.00
C THR A 71 1.71 2.99 8.78
N VAL A 72 2.11 2.48 9.94
CA VAL A 72 1.25 1.68 10.82
C VAL A 72 0.08 2.51 11.33
N ALA A 73 0.32 3.74 11.79
CA ALA A 73 -0.74 4.63 12.26
C ALA A 73 -1.76 4.96 11.15
N ALA A 74 -1.27 5.28 9.94
CA ALA A 74 -2.16 5.50 8.78
C ALA A 74 -2.99 4.26 8.44
N SER A 75 -2.38 3.07 8.49
CA SER A 75 -3.06 1.80 8.19
C SER A 75 -4.13 1.45 9.23
N ILE A 76 -3.82 1.58 10.53
CA ILE A 76 -4.77 1.36 11.62
C ILE A 76 -5.95 2.34 11.50
N ASN A 77 -5.67 3.61 11.25
CA ASN A 77 -6.71 4.62 11.11
C ASN A 77 -7.60 4.37 9.88
N ALA A 78 -7.00 3.97 8.76
CA ALA A 78 -7.75 3.58 7.57
C ALA A 78 -8.63 2.35 7.82
N LEU A 79 -8.11 1.30 8.46
CA LEU A 79 -8.88 0.10 8.81
C LEU A 79 -10.05 0.41 9.74
N ALA A 80 -9.82 1.23 10.78
CA ALA A 80 -10.86 1.65 11.70
C ALA A 80 -11.95 2.46 10.97
N THR A 81 -11.54 3.38 10.08
CA THR A 81 -12.48 4.21 9.30
C THR A 81 -13.31 3.37 8.34
N VAL A 82 -12.68 2.48 7.57
CA VAL A 82 -13.37 1.60 6.62
C VAL A 82 -14.34 0.67 7.35
N THR A 83 -13.90 0.07 8.46
CA THR A 83 -14.76 -0.81 9.27
C THR A 83 -15.95 -0.05 9.86
N PHE A 84 -15.72 1.18 10.30
CA PHE A 84 -16.78 2.03 10.83
C PHE A 84 -17.80 2.41 9.75
N GLU A 85 -17.35 2.94 8.61
CA GLU A 85 -18.24 3.40 7.53
C GLU A 85 -18.95 2.22 6.81
N ASP A 86 -18.24 1.11 6.56
CA ASP A 86 -18.80 0.00 5.78
C ASP A 86 -19.64 -0.98 6.60
N LEU A 87 -19.31 -1.21 7.87
CA LEU A 87 -20.01 -2.20 8.71
C LEU A 87 -20.84 -1.54 9.82
N VAL A 88 -20.21 -0.69 10.65
CA VAL A 88 -20.87 -0.14 11.85
C VAL A 88 -22.00 0.80 11.46
N LYS A 89 -21.74 1.76 10.56
CA LYS A 89 -22.72 2.78 10.18
C LYS A 89 -23.86 2.21 9.34
N LYS A 90 -23.61 1.17 8.53
CA LYS A 90 -24.67 0.43 7.84
C LYS A 90 -25.55 -0.37 8.80
N GLY A 91 -24.95 -1.00 9.83
CA GLY A 91 -25.70 -1.75 10.84
C GLY A 91 -26.45 -0.88 11.84
N PHE A 92 -25.90 0.29 12.17
CA PHE A 92 -26.46 1.24 13.14
C PHE A 92 -26.50 2.66 12.53
N PRO A 93 -27.54 2.97 11.72
CA PRO A 93 -27.59 4.22 10.95
C PRO A 93 -27.79 5.48 11.82
N ASN A 94 -28.34 5.34 13.03
CA ASN A 94 -28.67 6.47 13.92
C ASN A 94 -27.72 6.56 15.13
N LEU A 95 -26.41 6.52 14.89
CA LEU A 95 -25.41 6.71 15.95
C LEU A 95 -25.16 8.19 16.23
N SER A 96 -25.10 8.56 17.50
CA SER A 96 -24.63 9.88 17.92
C SER A 96 -23.16 10.08 17.53
N GLU A 97 -22.77 11.31 17.17
CA GLU A 97 -21.37 11.64 16.82
C GLU A 97 -20.37 11.29 17.93
N LYS A 98 -20.77 11.47 19.19
CA LYS A 98 -19.97 11.10 20.36
C LYS A 98 -19.70 9.60 20.39
N MET A 99 -20.75 8.80 20.19
CA MET A 99 -20.64 7.33 20.19
C MET A 99 -19.84 6.83 18.98
N SER A 100 -20.04 7.45 17.81
CA SER A 100 -19.26 7.18 16.60
C SER A 100 -17.76 7.38 16.82
N THR A 101 -17.39 8.48 17.48
CA THR A 101 -15.99 8.77 17.83
C THR A 101 -15.42 7.73 18.80
N TRP A 102 -16.17 7.35 19.83
CA TRP A 102 -15.74 6.32 20.78
C TRP A 102 -15.56 4.96 20.13
N ILE A 103 -16.48 4.56 19.25
CA ILE A 103 -16.36 3.31 18.49
C ILE A 103 -15.13 3.36 17.58
N SER A 104 -14.91 4.45 16.84
CA SER A 104 -13.74 4.59 15.97
C SER A 104 -12.42 4.51 16.76
N LYS A 105 -12.35 5.15 17.94
CA LYS A 105 -11.18 5.05 18.83
C LYS A 105 -10.99 3.61 19.34
N GLY A 106 -12.08 2.92 19.70
CA GLY A 106 -12.06 1.52 20.09
C GLY A 106 -11.54 0.60 18.99
N LEU A 107 -11.97 0.82 17.74
CA LEU A 107 -11.48 0.09 16.57
C LEU A 107 -9.98 0.33 16.33
N CYS A 108 -9.48 1.56 16.51
CA CYS A 108 -8.05 1.83 16.42
C CYS A 108 -7.24 1.04 17.48
N ILE A 109 -7.73 0.98 18.72
CA ILE A 109 -7.09 0.19 19.79
C ILE A 109 -7.10 -1.31 19.44
N LEU A 110 -8.25 -1.83 18.98
CA LEU A 110 -8.39 -3.22 18.56
C LEU A 110 -7.39 -3.59 17.46
N TYR A 111 -7.35 -2.82 16.36
CA TYR A 111 -6.41 -3.08 15.27
C TYR A 111 -4.94 -2.88 15.70
N GLY A 112 -4.66 -1.97 16.63
CA GLY A 112 -3.33 -1.82 17.23
C GLY A 112 -2.88 -3.07 17.99
N ILE A 113 -3.77 -3.65 18.81
CA ILE A 113 -3.51 -4.90 19.53
C ILE A 113 -3.28 -6.04 18.53
N LEU A 114 -4.19 -6.20 17.55
CA LEU A 114 -4.07 -7.25 16.53
C LEU A 114 -2.78 -7.15 15.72
N CYS A 115 -2.39 -5.94 15.32
CA CYS A 115 -1.15 -5.68 14.60
C CYS A 115 0.08 -6.05 15.46
N THR A 116 0.08 -5.68 16.74
CA THR A 116 1.17 -6.01 17.67
C THR A 116 1.28 -7.52 17.90
N SER A 117 0.15 -8.21 18.08
CA SER A 117 0.12 -9.67 18.19
C SER A 117 0.65 -10.36 16.93
N MET A 118 0.28 -9.87 15.74
CA MET A 118 0.78 -10.39 14.47
C MET A 118 2.29 -10.17 14.33
N ALA A 119 2.82 -9.02 14.76
CA ALA A 119 4.26 -8.76 14.74
C ALA A 119 5.03 -9.73 15.66
N ALA A 120 4.49 -10.05 16.84
CA ALA A 120 5.07 -11.04 17.74
C ALA A 120 5.05 -12.46 17.16
N ALA A 121 4.01 -12.83 16.41
CA ALA A 121 3.99 -14.10 15.69
C ALA A 121 4.97 -14.11 14.51
N ALA A 122 5.07 -13.00 13.77
CA ALA A 122 5.95 -12.88 12.62
C ALA A 122 7.44 -12.92 12.98
N SER A 123 7.83 -12.53 14.19
CA SER A 123 9.23 -12.62 14.65
C SER A 123 9.76 -14.06 14.74
N LEU A 124 8.85 -15.05 14.79
CA LEU A 124 9.18 -16.47 14.76
C LEU A 124 9.32 -17.02 13.34
N LEU A 125 8.96 -16.23 12.32
CA LEU A 125 9.00 -16.62 10.91
C LEU A 125 10.24 -16.03 10.24
N GLY A 126 10.90 -16.79 9.37
CA GLY A 126 11.93 -16.28 8.48
C GLY A 126 11.34 -15.65 7.22
N GLY A 127 12.00 -14.62 6.68
CA GLY A 127 11.61 -14.02 5.39
C GLY A 127 10.30 -13.24 5.45
N VAL A 128 10.11 -12.46 6.52
CA VAL A 128 8.86 -11.73 6.79
C VAL A 128 8.61 -10.69 5.69
N VAL A 129 9.68 -10.05 5.19
CA VAL A 129 9.58 -9.07 4.10
C VAL A 129 9.01 -9.70 2.83
N GLN A 130 9.51 -10.88 2.44
CA GLN A 130 9.01 -11.59 1.26
C GLN A 130 7.55 -12.03 1.46
N ALA A 131 7.21 -12.55 2.64
CA ALA A 131 5.83 -12.95 2.94
C ALA A 131 4.86 -11.76 2.88
N SER A 132 5.23 -10.63 3.47
CA SER A 132 4.44 -9.39 3.45
C SER A 132 4.20 -8.87 2.03
N LEU A 133 5.27 -8.77 1.21
CA LEU A 133 5.15 -8.34 -0.19
C LEU A 133 4.30 -9.29 -1.04
N SER A 134 4.41 -10.59 -0.79
CA SER A 134 3.60 -11.60 -1.48
C SER A 134 2.12 -11.43 -1.17
N ILE A 135 1.75 -11.29 0.11
CA ILE A 135 0.36 -11.07 0.54
C ILE A 135 -0.18 -9.75 0.00
N HIS A 136 0.64 -8.69 0.07
CA HIS A 136 0.29 -7.39 -0.51
C HIS A 136 -0.03 -7.51 -2.01
N GLY A 137 0.78 -8.27 -2.76
CA GLY A 137 0.52 -8.55 -4.17
C GLY A 137 -0.75 -9.37 -4.40
N MET A 138 -0.95 -10.45 -3.63
CA MET A 138 -2.09 -11.35 -3.79
C MET A 138 -3.44 -10.68 -3.51
N CYS A 139 -3.50 -9.77 -2.53
CA CYS A 139 -4.72 -9.03 -2.20
C CYS A 139 -4.85 -7.73 -3.02
N GLY A 140 -3.74 -7.01 -3.18
CA GLY A 140 -3.70 -5.70 -3.85
C GLY A 140 -3.90 -5.78 -5.36
N GLY A 141 -3.38 -6.83 -6.01
CA GLY A 141 -3.53 -7.05 -7.45
C GLY A 141 -5.00 -7.12 -7.91
N PRO A 142 -5.82 -8.03 -7.36
CA PRO A 142 -7.24 -8.11 -7.70
C PRO A 142 -8.04 -6.84 -7.38
N MET A 143 -7.71 -6.14 -6.29
CA MET A 143 -8.31 -4.83 -5.99
C MET A 143 -7.99 -3.79 -7.07
N LEU A 144 -6.72 -3.71 -7.49
CA LEU A 144 -6.30 -2.86 -8.60
C LEU A 144 -7.03 -3.25 -9.90
N GLY A 145 -7.15 -4.55 -10.17
CA GLY A 145 -7.89 -5.07 -11.33
C GLY A 145 -9.36 -4.68 -11.32
N LEU A 146 -10.01 -4.71 -10.16
CA LEU A 146 -11.40 -4.29 -9.98
C LEU A 146 -11.61 -2.79 -10.24
N PHE A 147 -10.76 -1.93 -9.66
CA PHE A 147 -10.84 -0.49 -9.91
C PHE A 147 -10.52 -0.18 -11.37
N THR A 148 -9.52 -0.84 -11.96
CA THR A 148 -9.18 -0.69 -13.37
C THR A 148 -10.34 -1.12 -14.27
N LEU A 149 -11.00 -2.24 -13.93
CA LEU A 149 -12.18 -2.72 -14.65
C LEU A 149 -13.29 -1.67 -14.63
N GLY A 150 -13.62 -1.12 -13.47
CA GLY A 150 -14.69 -0.12 -13.31
C GLY A 150 -14.39 1.24 -13.94
N ILE A 151 -13.12 1.68 -13.93
CA ILE A 151 -12.73 2.99 -14.47
C ILE A 151 -12.58 2.95 -16.00
N LEU A 152 -12.01 1.88 -16.55
CA LEU A 152 -11.63 1.83 -17.97
C LEU A 152 -12.68 1.16 -18.86
N PHE A 153 -13.55 0.30 -18.32
CA PHE A 153 -14.50 -0.49 -19.11
C PHE A 153 -15.94 -0.17 -18.72
N PRO A 154 -16.63 0.73 -19.45
CA PRO A 154 -18.02 1.11 -19.15
C PRO A 154 -19.01 -0.07 -19.18
N TRP A 155 -18.62 -1.17 -19.82
CA TRP A 155 -19.49 -2.30 -20.13
C TRP A 155 -19.46 -3.32 -18.99
N ALA A 156 -18.52 -3.15 -18.05
CA ALA A 156 -18.40 -3.98 -16.86
C ALA A 156 -19.62 -3.78 -15.96
N ASN A 157 -20.28 -4.89 -15.63
CA ASN A 157 -21.42 -4.91 -14.74
C ASN A 157 -21.02 -5.41 -13.34
N TRP A 158 -21.90 -5.23 -12.35
CA TRP A 158 -21.61 -5.62 -10.96
C TRP A 158 -21.35 -7.12 -10.79
N LYS A 159 -21.95 -7.97 -11.65
CA LYS A 159 -21.74 -9.43 -11.64
C LYS A 159 -20.34 -9.80 -12.11
N GLY A 160 -19.84 -9.15 -13.16
CA GLY A 160 -18.48 -9.31 -13.65
C GLY A 160 -17.47 -8.67 -12.70
N ALA A 161 -17.79 -7.54 -12.08
CA ALA A 161 -16.95 -6.95 -11.04
C ALA A 161 -16.76 -7.91 -9.84
N THR A 162 -17.84 -8.48 -9.33
CA THR A 162 -17.77 -9.44 -8.21
C THR A 162 -17.13 -10.77 -8.60
N GLY A 163 -17.52 -11.35 -9.75
CA GLY A 163 -16.94 -12.60 -10.25
C GLY A 163 -15.46 -12.47 -10.62
N GLY A 164 -15.08 -11.37 -11.27
CA GLY A 164 -13.71 -11.03 -11.57
C GLY A 164 -12.86 -10.85 -10.32
N LEU A 165 -13.37 -10.13 -9.30
CA LEU A 165 -12.65 -9.99 -8.04
C LEU A 165 -12.38 -11.36 -7.38
N LEU A 166 -13.41 -12.20 -7.25
CA LEU A 166 -13.28 -13.52 -6.63
C LEU A 166 -12.32 -14.43 -7.40
N ALA A 167 -12.40 -14.43 -8.74
CA ALA A 167 -11.50 -15.19 -9.58
C ALA A 167 -10.05 -14.67 -9.50
N GLY A 168 -9.86 -13.35 -9.49
CA GLY A 168 -8.54 -12.73 -9.33
C GLY A 168 -7.89 -13.08 -7.99
N ILE A 169 -8.65 -13.01 -6.89
CA ILE A 169 -8.18 -13.44 -5.55
C ILE A 169 -7.84 -14.94 -5.59
N ALA A 170 -8.73 -15.79 -6.09
CA ALA A 170 -8.50 -17.23 -6.14
C ALA A 170 -7.24 -17.59 -6.95
N LEU A 171 -7.04 -16.96 -8.12
CA LEU A 171 -5.85 -17.15 -8.94
C LEU A 171 -4.59 -16.67 -8.23
N ALA A 172 -4.60 -15.48 -7.63
CA ALA A 172 -3.43 -14.95 -6.94
C ALA A 172 -3.06 -15.82 -5.73
N PHE A 173 -4.04 -16.22 -4.91
CA PHE A 173 -3.81 -17.12 -3.78
C PHE A 173 -3.36 -18.52 -4.22
N TRP A 174 -3.92 -19.09 -5.30
CA TRP A 174 -3.44 -20.34 -5.88
C TRP A 174 -1.96 -20.25 -6.26
N THR A 175 -1.56 -19.19 -6.96
CA THR A 175 -0.17 -18.98 -7.39
C THR A 175 0.77 -18.79 -6.20
N GLY A 176 0.40 -17.94 -5.24
CA GLY A 176 1.24 -17.63 -4.09
C GLY A 176 1.37 -18.80 -3.13
N THR A 177 0.28 -19.48 -2.78
CA THR A 177 0.35 -20.70 -1.94
C THR A 177 1.18 -21.79 -2.61
N GLY A 178 1.03 -21.99 -3.91
CA GLY A 178 1.88 -22.91 -4.68
C GLY A 178 3.36 -22.54 -4.62
N SER A 179 3.71 -21.25 -4.65
CA SER A 179 5.10 -20.78 -4.52
C SER A 179 5.70 -20.99 -3.12
N PHE A 180 4.88 -20.90 -2.06
CA PHE A 180 5.33 -21.19 -0.69
C PHE A 180 5.53 -22.69 -0.46
N VAL A 181 4.67 -23.52 -1.04
CA VAL A 181 4.78 -24.99 -0.94
C VAL A 181 5.92 -25.52 -1.82
N TYR A 182 6.10 -24.96 -3.01
CA TYR A 182 7.11 -25.36 -3.98
C TYR A 182 8.05 -24.19 -4.32
N PRO A 183 9.01 -23.86 -3.43
CA PRO A 183 9.92 -22.75 -3.65
C PRO A 183 10.74 -22.91 -4.93
N ALA A 184 11.01 -21.79 -5.61
CA ALA A 184 11.74 -21.79 -6.88
C ALA A 184 13.12 -22.48 -6.74
N PRO A 185 13.49 -23.37 -7.67
CA PRO A 185 14.79 -24.03 -7.62
C PRO A 185 15.93 -23.01 -7.84
N PRO A 186 17.16 -23.29 -7.36
CA PRO A 186 18.31 -22.40 -7.52
C PRO A 186 18.61 -21.99 -8.98
N THR A 187 18.26 -22.85 -9.94
CA THR A 187 18.39 -22.59 -11.39
C THR A 187 17.47 -21.47 -11.89
N LYS A 188 16.38 -21.17 -11.16
CA LYS A 188 15.40 -20.13 -11.49
C LYS A 188 15.53 -18.90 -10.58
N SER A 189 15.85 -19.09 -9.30
CA SER A 189 16.04 -17.99 -8.36
C SER A 189 17.39 -17.29 -8.52
N ILE A 190 18.38 -17.96 -9.13
CA ILE A 190 19.74 -17.43 -9.40
C ILE A 190 20.25 -16.64 -8.19
N PRO A 191 20.42 -17.29 -7.02
CA PRO A 191 20.85 -16.60 -5.83
C PRO A 191 22.22 -15.94 -6.05
N LEU A 192 22.43 -14.78 -5.43
CA LEU A 192 23.72 -14.13 -5.47
C LEU A 192 24.77 -15.03 -4.81
N GLN A 193 25.98 -15.04 -5.36
CA GLN A 193 27.10 -15.78 -4.78
C GLN A 193 27.48 -15.14 -3.44
N LEU A 194 27.47 -15.95 -2.39
CA LEU A 194 27.86 -15.59 -1.02
C LEU A 194 29.17 -16.31 -0.67
N SER A 195 30.04 -15.65 0.08
CA SER A 195 31.34 -16.18 0.49
C SER A 195 31.60 -15.87 1.95
N THR A 196 32.16 -16.84 2.66
CA THR A 196 32.61 -16.71 4.06
C THR A 196 34.13 -16.73 4.20
N LEU A 197 34.87 -16.83 3.08
CA LEU A 197 36.33 -17.04 3.04
C LEU A 197 37.13 -16.02 3.86
N ASN A 198 36.64 -14.79 3.99
CA ASN A 198 37.35 -13.72 4.70
C ASN A 198 36.62 -13.25 5.97
N CYS A 199 35.68 -14.05 6.49
CA CYS A 199 35.08 -13.80 7.79
C CYS A 199 36.02 -14.28 8.89
N THR A 200 36.32 -13.45 9.88
CA THR A 200 37.05 -13.89 11.08
C THR A 200 36.12 -14.78 11.90
N PRO A 201 36.36 -16.10 12.02
CA PRO A 201 35.46 -16.98 12.74
C PRO A 201 35.53 -16.67 14.24
N ALA A 202 34.37 -16.45 14.85
CA ALA A 202 34.23 -16.56 16.30
C ALA A 202 34.25 -18.06 16.65
N ASN A 203 35.44 -18.68 16.75
CA ASN A 203 35.64 -20.07 17.20
C ASN A 203 34.59 -21.09 16.72
N GLY A 204 34.38 -21.19 15.41
CA GLY A 204 33.55 -22.24 14.80
C GLY A 204 34.45 -23.33 14.21
N THR A 205 34.22 -24.58 14.60
CA THR A 205 34.76 -25.73 13.87
C THR A 205 34.06 -25.81 12.52
N GLU A 206 34.83 -25.79 11.43
CA GLU A 206 34.34 -26.01 10.08
C GLU A 206 33.78 -27.43 9.98
N VAL A 207 32.46 -27.59 10.15
CA VAL A 207 31.77 -28.85 9.86
C VAL A 207 31.49 -28.86 8.37
N LEU A 208 32.31 -29.59 7.62
CA LEU A 208 32.03 -29.93 6.22
C LEU A 208 30.80 -30.84 6.16
N LEU A 209 29.61 -30.25 6.09
CA LEU A 209 28.38 -30.97 5.76
C LEU A 209 28.46 -31.40 4.30
N THR A 210 28.87 -32.65 4.09
CA THR A 210 28.74 -33.31 2.80
C THR A 210 27.24 -33.46 2.54
N ALA A 211 26.68 -32.59 1.70
CA ALA A 211 25.29 -32.72 1.27
C ALA A 211 25.15 -34.03 0.49
N ALA A 212 24.57 -35.04 1.13
CA ALA A 212 24.12 -36.23 0.43
C ALA A 212 23.11 -35.79 -0.65
N THR A 213 23.34 -36.19 -1.89
CA THR A 213 22.35 -36.05 -2.96
C THR A 213 21.16 -36.95 -2.65
N THR A 214 20.23 -36.45 -1.84
CA THR A 214 18.90 -37.01 -1.77
C THR A 214 18.25 -36.81 -3.13
N ALA A 215 17.79 -37.90 -3.75
CA ALA A 215 17.00 -37.82 -4.97
C ALA A 215 15.88 -36.80 -4.74
N ALA A 216 15.86 -35.75 -5.56
CA ALA A 216 14.87 -34.69 -5.43
C ALA A 216 13.48 -35.34 -5.52
N PRO A 217 12.57 -35.05 -4.57
CA PRO A 217 11.21 -35.60 -4.62
C PRO A 217 10.56 -35.23 -5.95
N ASP A 218 9.75 -36.13 -6.51
CA ASP A 218 9.01 -35.91 -7.76
C ASP A 218 8.26 -34.57 -7.70
N ARG A 219 8.79 -33.58 -8.40
CA ARG A 219 8.30 -32.22 -8.40
C ARG A 219 7.36 -32.04 -9.61
N PRO A 220 6.13 -31.54 -9.42
CA PRO A 220 5.21 -31.35 -10.54
C PRO A 220 5.74 -30.29 -11.52
N LEU A 221 5.49 -30.43 -12.82
CA LEU A 221 5.93 -29.48 -13.85
C LEU A 221 5.47 -28.03 -13.60
N LEU A 222 4.31 -27.86 -12.96
CA LEU A 222 3.78 -26.57 -12.51
C LEU A 222 4.68 -25.88 -11.49
N ALA A 223 5.42 -26.65 -10.69
CA ALA A 223 6.28 -26.11 -9.65
C ALA A 223 7.55 -25.45 -10.22
N ASP A 224 8.07 -25.92 -11.34
CA ASP A 224 9.27 -25.34 -12.00
C ASP A 224 8.94 -24.19 -12.96
N THR A 225 7.66 -24.01 -13.28
CA THR A 225 7.17 -22.98 -14.20
C THR A 225 6.32 -21.95 -13.47
N TRP A 226 5.09 -22.31 -13.10
CA TRP A 226 4.08 -21.41 -12.56
C TRP A 226 4.36 -20.98 -11.11
N TYR A 227 4.79 -21.90 -10.24
CA TYR A 227 5.10 -21.58 -8.85
C TYR A 227 6.51 -20.99 -8.64
N SER A 228 7.36 -21.05 -9.67
CA SER A 228 8.69 -20.44 -9.64
C SER A 228 8.69 -18.96 -10.05
N LEU A 229 7.52 -18.37 -10.34
CA LEU A 229 7.40 -16.94 -10.63
C LEU A 229 7.78 -16.10 -9.39
N SER A 230 8.45 -14.98 -9.63
CA SER A 230 8.74 -14.02 -8.56
C SER A 230 7.46 -13.50 -7.94
N TYR A 231 7.45 -13.39 -6.62
CA TYR A 231 6.30 -12.93 -5.83
C TYR A 231 5.81 -11.54 -6.21
N LEU A 232 6.66 -10.71 -6.83
CA LEU A 232 6.30 -9.39 -7.35
C LEU A 232 5.24 -9.48 -8.48
N TYR A 233 5.19 -10.59 -9.21
CA TYR A 233 4.21 -10.81 -10.28
C TYR A 233 2.84 -11.29 -9.78
N PHE A 234 2.68 -11.67 -8.51
CA PHE A 234 1.38 -12.09 -7.98
C PHE A 234 0.33 -10.98 -8.10
N SER A 235 0.74 -9.72 -7.94
CA SER A 235 -0.13 -8.56 -8.17
C SER A 235 -0.59 -8.46 -9.62
N ALA A 236 0.32 -8.66 -10.58
CA ALA A 236 -0.02 -8.62 -12.00
C ALA A 236 -0.97 -9.75 -12.39
N ILE A 237 -0.72 -10.98 -11.90
CA ILE A 237 -1.57 -12.14 -12.15
C ILE A 237 -2.98 -11.90 -11.58
N GLY A 238 -3.09 -11.44 -10.34
CA GLY A 238 -4.37 -11.13 -9.71
C GLY A 238 -5.13 -10.01 -10.42
N CYS A 239 -4.43 -8.96 -10.84
CA CYS A 239 -4.99 -7.84 -11.58
C CYS A 239 -5.53 -8.27 -12.95
N LEU A 240 -4.70 -8.94 -13.76
CA LEU A 240 -5.08 -9.43 -15.08
C LEU A 240 -6.20 -10.48 -14.99
N GLY A 241 -6.09 -11.42 -14.05
CA GLY A 241 -7.12 -12.43 -13.81
C GLY A 241 -8.45 -11.79 -13.44
N CYS A 242 -8.44 -10.76 -12.60
CA CYS A 242 -9.62 -10.00 -12.23
C CYS A 242 -10.25 -9.28 -13.43
N THR A 243 -9.44 -8.51 -14.17
CA THR A 243 -9.94 -7.74 -15.32
C THR A 243 -10.44 -8.63 -16.44
N ILE A 244 -9.70 -9.67 -16.83
CA ILE A 244 -10.09 -10.59 -17.91
C ILE A 244 -11.36 -11.35 -17.54
N THR A 245 -11.39 -11.96 -16.36
CA THR A 245 -12.57 -12.75 -15.92
C THR A 245 -13.78 -11.84 -15.73
N GLY A 246 -13.57 -10.65 -15.17
CA GLY A 246 -14.64 -9.68 -14.98
C GLY A 246 -15.26 -9.21 -16.30
N LEU A 247 -14.44 -8.94 -17.31
CA LEU A 247 -14.92 -8.63 -18.66
C LEU A 247 -15.70 -9.79 -19.27
N LEU A 248 -15.15 -11.01 -19.23
CA LEU A 248 -15.82 -12.20 -19.76
C LEU A 248 -17.19 -12.42 -19.13
N ILE A 249 -17.28 -12.35 -17.79
CA ILE A 249 -18.54 -12.49 -17.08
C ILE A 249 -19.49 -11.36 -17.45
N SER A 250 -19.03 -10.11 -17.56
CA SER A 250 -19.86 -8.99 -18.00
C SER A 250 -20.40 -9.14 -19.42
N PHE A 251 -19.60 -9.69 -20.34
CA PHE A 251 -20.07 -10.01 -21.69
C PHE A 251 -21.16 -11.08 -21.69
N ILE A 252 -20.99 -12.14 -20.90
CA ILE A 252 -21.95 -13.26 -20.82
C ILE A 252 -23.25 -12.84 -20.13
N THR A 253 -23.15 -12.04 -19.06
CA THR A 253 -24.31 -11.67 -18.23
C THR A 253 -25.06 -10.44 -18.74
N GLY A 254 -24.62 -9.85 -19.85
CA GLY A 254 -25.17 -8.65 -20.47
C GLY A 254 -24.41 -7.39 -20.03
N PRO A 255 -23.81 -6.62 -20.96
CA PRO A 255 -23.03 -5.44 -20.62
C PRO A 255 -23.89 -4.36 -19.94
N SER A 256 -23.28 -3.59 -19.05
CA SER A 256 -23.95 -2.43 -18.44
C SER A 256 -24.29 -1.40 -19.52
N LYS A 257 -25.50 -0.83 -19.48
CA LYS A 257 -25.88 0.26 -20.38
C LYS A 257 -25.20 1.55 -19.92
N GLY A 258 -24.61 2.31 -20.84
CA GLY A 258 -23.92 3.56 -20.53
C GLY A 258 -24.82 4.67 -19.97
N GLU A 259 -26.14 4.59 -20.15
CA GLU A 259 -27.10 5.56 -19.60
C GLU A 259 -27.18 5.54 -18.07
N ASP A 260 -26.86 4.40 -17.45
CA ASP A 260 -26.95 4.21 -15.99
C ASP A 260 -25.65 4.64 -15.26
N ILE A 261 -24.61 5.02 -16.00
CA ILE A 261 -23.28 5.28 -15.45
C ILE A 261 -23.00 6.79 -15.46
N PRO A 262 -22.75 7.41 -14.29
CA PRO A 262 -22.39 8.82 -14.26
C PRO A 262 -21.02 8.99 -14.95
N PRO A 263 -20.92 9.87 -15.96
CA PRO A 263 -19.71 9.99 -16.80
C PRO A 263 -18.47 10.45 -16.04
N VAL A 264 -18.63 11.03 -14.84
CA VAL A 264 -17.54 11.47 -13.95
C VAL A 264 -16.75 10.30 -13.36
N LEU A 265 -17.33 9.10 -13.27
CA LEU A 265 -16.64 7.91 -12.74
C LEU A 265 -15.77 7.18 -13.77
N ILE A 266 -15.94 7.48 -15.05
CA ILE A 266 -15.22 6.82 -16.14
C ILE A 266 -14.23 7.82 -16.73
N LYS A 267 -12.96 7.40 -16.83
CA LYS A 267 -11.94 8.14 -17.57
C LYS A 267 -11.93 7.64 -19.01
N PRO A 268 -12.20 8.49 -20.02
CA PRO A 268 -12.09 8.07 -21.41
C PRO A 268 -10.62 7.87 -21.79
N VAL A 269 -10.09 6.66 -21.59
CA VAL A 269 -8.71 6.29 -21.95
C VAL A 269 -8.49 6.42 -23.46
N CYS A 270 -9.55 6.32 -24.27
CA CYS A 270 -9.49 6.50 -25.72
C CYS A 270 -9.10 7.92 -26.17
N ASN A 271 -9.11 8.93 -25.29
CA ASN A 271 -8.53 10.25 -25.59
C ASN A 271 -7.01 10.31 -25.39
N LEU A 272 -6.39 9.27 -24.82
CA LEU A 272 -4.93 9.19 -24.67
C LEU A 272 -4.22 8.83 -25.99
N PHE A 273 -4.94 8.16 -26.89
CA PHE A 273 -4.47 7.83 -28.24
C PHE A 273 -5.34 8.55 -29.27
N CYS A 274 -4.89 9.72 -29.75
CA CYS A 274 -5.62 10.56 -30.72
C CYS A 274 -5.90 9.90 -32.08
N PHE A 275 -5.48 8.66 -32.30
CA PHE A 275 -5.55 7.95 -33.59
C PHE A 275 -6.78 7.05 -33.78
N TRP A 276 -7.67 6.92 -32.79
CA TRP A 276 -8.88 6.09 -32.93
C TRP A 276 -10.06 6.82 -33.57
N SER A 277 -10.72 6.16 -34.53
CA SER A 277 -11.89 6.66 -35.27
C SER A 277 -13.09 6.92 -34.34
N GLU A 278 -13.86 7.98 -34.60
CA GLU A 278 -15.01 8.42 -33.79
C GLU A 278 -16.07 7.32 -33.59
N SER A 279 -16.28 6.43 -34.57
CA SER A 279 -17.19 5.27 -34.42
C SER A 279 -16.67 4.21 -33.44
N LEU A 280 -15.35 4.02 -33.36
CA LEU A 280 -14.74 3.13 -32.38
C LEU A 280 -14.83 3.74 -30.97
N LYS A 281 -14.63 5.06 -30.84
CA LYS A 281 -14.81 5.77 -29.57
C LYS A 281 -16.25 5.66 -29.05
N THR A 282 -17.26 5.92 -29.88
CA THR A 282 -18.67 5.81 -29.46
C THR A 282 -19.10 4.38 -29.15
N SER A 283 -18.59 3.39 -29.89
CA SER A 283 -18.84 1.98 -29.59
C SER A 283 -18.15 1.54 -28.30
N LEU A 284 -16.92 2.01 -28.02
CA LEU A 284 -16.21 1.70 -26.79
C LEU A 284 -16.72 2.45 -25.56
N TRP A 285 -17.42 3.56 -25.75
CA TRP A 285 -18.06 4.28 -24.65
C TRP A 285 -19.41 3.67 -24.26
N CYS A 286 -19.89 2.62 -24.94
CA CYS A 286 -21.19 1.99 -24.66
C CYS A 286 -22.35 2.99 -24.51
N GLY A 287 -22.27 4.13 -25.22
CA GLY A 287 -23.26 5.21 -25.17
C GLY A 287 -23.09 6.24 -24.03
N VAL A 288 -22.03 6.18 -23.22
CA VAL A 288 -21.75 7.20 -22.18
C VAL A 288 -21.46 8.55 -22.84
N ARG A 289 -22.30 9.56 -22.55
CA ARG A 289 -22.15 10.94 -23.07
C ARG A 289 -21.19 11.75 -22.18
N HIS A 290 -19.95 11.91 -22.60
CA HIS A 290 -18.96 12.74 -21.90
C HIS A 290 -19.08 14.25 -22.21
N ASP A 291 -19.58 14.62 -23.39
CA ASP A 291 -19.51 16.01 -23.91
C ASP A 291 -20.47 17.03 -23.26
N ARG A 292 -21.42 16.61 -22.41
CA ARG A 292 -22.41 17.54 -21.82
C ARG A 292 -22.10 18.04 -20.41
N GLN A 293 -21.18 17.40 -19.68
CA GLN A 293 -21.03 17.67 -18.24
C GLN A 293 -19.66 18.22 -17.82
N GLU A 294 -18.59 18.15 -18.63
CA GLU A 294 -17.33 18.85 -18.30
C GLU A 294 -17.55 20.37 -18.19
N VAL A 295 -18.36 20.94 -19.09
CA VAL A 295 -18.74 22.37 -19.07
C VAL A 295 -19.56 22.75 -17.83
N ASP A 296 -20.38 21.84 -17.32
CA ASP A 296 -21.19 22.08 -16.11
C ASP A 296 -20.43 21.77 -14.83
N PHE A 297 -19.49 20.83 -14.81
CA PHE A 297 -18.69 20.51 -13.62
C PHE A 297 -17.65 21.61 -13.33
N GLU A 298 -16.98 22.16 -14.35
CA GLU A 298 -16.12 23.34 -14.16
C GLU A 298 -16.91 24.57 -13.69
N LYS A 299 -18.13 24.78 -14.22
CA LYS A 299 -19.01 25.88 -13.78
C LYS A 299 -19.59 25.68 -12.38
N ASN A 300 -19.79 24.44 -11.94
CA ASN A 300 -20.36 24.13 -10.63
C ASN A 300 -19.31 23.78 -9.56
N LEU A 301 -18.04 23.63 -9.92
CA LEU A 301 -16.95 23.43 -8.96
C LEU A 301 -16.90 24.53 -7.89
N PRO A 302 -17.10 25.83 -8.21
CA PRO A 302 -17.20 26.88 -7.21
C PRO A 302 -18.40 26.67 -6.26
N ASN A 303 -19.57 26.27 -6.79
CA ASN A 303 -20.78 26.05 -5.99
C ASN A 303 -20.69 24.80 -5.10
N VAL A 304 -19.99 23.76 -5.55
CA VAL A 304 -19.71 22.55 -4.76
C VAL A 304 -18.69 22.85 -3.65
N ILE A 305 -17.69 23.70 -3.92
CA ILE A 305 -16.74 24.18 -2.91
C ILE A 305 -17.45 25.11 -1.91
N VAL A 306 -18.36 25.98 -2.35
CA VAL A 306 -19.17 26.86 -1.49
C VAL A 306 -20.15 26.07 -0.63
N ASN A 307 -20.80 25.01 -1.15
CA ASN A 307 -21.65 24.14 -0.34
C ASN A 307 -20.85 23.27 0.65
N LYS A 308 -19.58 22.96 0.34
CA LYS A 308 -18.66 22.36 1.34
C LYS A 308 -18.21 23.40 2.38
N SER A 309 -17.98 24.64 1.97
CA SER A 309 -17.65 25.76 2.86
C SER A 309 -18.85 26.20 3.74
N GLY A 310 -20.09 25.95 3.31
CA GLY A 310 -21.30 26.15 4.11
C GLY A 310 -21.47 25.09 5.21
N ARG A 311 -20.85 23.91 5.06
CA ARG A 311 -20.67 22.95 6.16
C ARG A 311 -19.55 23.36 7.12
N ASP A 312 -18.58 24.16 6.66
CA ASP A 312 -17.55 24.78 7.51
C ASP A 312 -18.01 26.06 8.22
N GLU A 313 -19.17 26.64 7.88
CA GLU A 313 -19.75 27.74 8.67
C GLU A 313 -20.25 27.27 10.04
N THR A 314 -20.62 25.99 10.18
CA THR A 314 -20.86 25.37 11.48
C THR A 314 -19.57 25.24 12.30
N PHE A 315 -18.41 25.10 11.64
CA PHE A 315 -17.09 25.05 12.29
C PHE A 315 -16.51 26.44 12.60
N LYS A 316 -16.81 27.46 11.78
CA LYS A 316 -16.46 28.86 12.06
C LYS A 316 -17.27 29.46 13.21
N ASN A 317 -18.53 29.07 13.39
CA ASN A 317 -19.33 29.51 14.54
C ASN A 317 -18.82 28.92 15.88
N ILE A 318 -18.26 27.70 15.86
CA ILE A 318 -17.61 27.10 17.03
C ILE A 318 -16.26 27.77 17.35
N HIS A 319 -15.53 28.25 16.33
CA HIS A 319 -14.28 29.01 16.56
C HIS A 319 -14.53 30.46 17.01
N LYS A 320 -15.68 31.06 16.64
CA LYS A 320 -16.09 32.40 17.09
C LYS A 320 -16.48 32.46 18.56
N GLU A 321 -17.05 31.40 19.13
CA GLU A 321 -17.36 31.35 20.58
C GLU A 321 -16.10 31.15 21.44
N HIS A 322 -14.99 30.63 20.88
CA HIS A 322 -13.75 30.42 21.64
C HIS A 322 -12.69 31.53 21.48
N GLN A 323 -12.94 32.56 20.67
CA GLN A 323 -12.02 33.69 20.50
C GLN A 323 -12.44 34.98 21.22
N GLN A 324 -13.51 34.97 22.00
CA GLN A 324 -14.01 36.15 22.72
C GLN A 324 -13.26 36.48 24.01
N GLN A 325 -12.04 35.96 24.21
CA GLN A 325 -11.29 36.14 25.44
C GLN A 325 -9.84 36.58 25.20
N PHE A 326 -9.67 37.68 24.46
CA PHE A 326 -8.45 38.49 24.53
C PHE A 326 -8.83 39.99 24.41
N PRO A 327 -8.63 40.81 25.45
CA PRO A 327 -8.99 42.22 25.41
C PRO A 327 -7.99 43.03 24.55
N GLY A 328 -8.49 43.90 23.67
CA GLY A 328 -7.69 44.98 23.05
C GLY A 328 -7.55 45.01 21.52
N TYR A 329 -8.31 44.23 20.75
CA TYR A 329 -8.29 44.30 19.28
C TYR A 329 -9.48 45.09 18.73
N ASN A 330 -9.24 46.19 17.99
CA ASN A 330 -10.28 46.95 17.29
C ASN A 330 -10.31 46.56 15.80
N PRO A 331 -11.36 45.88 15.31
CA PRO A 331 -11.37 45.26 13.98
C PRO A 331 -11.59 46.23 12.81
N GLU A 332 -11.98 47.49 13.04
CA GLU A 332 -12.23 48.43 11.92
C GLU A 332 -10.96 49.11 11.39
N GLU A 333 -9.89 49.22 12.19
CA GLU A 333 -8.65 49.93 11.79
C GLU A 333 -7.43 49.03 11.56
N LYS A 334 -7.54 47.71 11.76
CA LYS A 334 -6.41 46.75 11.65
C LYS A 334 -5.12 47.21 12.33
N SER A 335 -5.21 47.89 13.48
CA SER A 335 -4.06 48.37 14.24
C SER A 335 -4.13 47.89 15.69
N TYR A 336 -2.96 47.60 16.28
CA TYR A 336 -2.83 47.29 17.70
C TYR A 336 -2.39 48.56 18.43
N ALA A 337 -3.18 49.02 19.39
CA ALA A 337 -2.76 50.11 20.27
C ALA A 337 -1.66 49.59 21.21
N ASN A 338 -0.43 50.05 21.03
CA ASN A 338 0.64 49.85 22.01
C ASN A 338 0.27 50.57 23.30
N MET A 339 0.13 49.84 24.40
CA MET A 339 0.19 50.43 25.74
C MET A 339 1.29 49.77 26.58
N THR A 340 2.21 50.64 26.92
CA THR A 340 3.35 50.57 27.83
C THR A 340 3.05 49.94 29.20
N ARG A 341 4.02 49.10 29.64
CA ARG A 341 4.68 49.01 30.97
C ARG A 341 3.91 49.44 32.24
N GLU A 342 4.01 48.58 33.26
CA GLU A 342 3.82 48.75 34.73
C GLU A 342 2.69 47.85 35.27
N SER A 343 2.72 47.24 36.45
CA SER A 343 3.71 47.00 37.50
C SER A 343 3.04 46.08 38.54
N ARG A 344 3.86 45.42 39.38
CA ARG A 344 3.57 44.91 40.74
C ARG A 344 2.99 43.49 40.93
N LEU A 345 3.80 42.80 41.75
CA LEU A 345 3.56 41.75 42.75
C LEU A 345 3.50 40.31 42.24
#